data_AF-A0A0F3GR61-F1
#
_entry.id   AF-A0A0F3GR61-F1
#
_cell.length_a   1.000
_cell.length_b   1.000
_cell.length_c   1.000
_cell.angle_alpha   90.00
_cell.angle_beta   90.00
_cell.angle_gamma   90.00
#
_symmetry.space_group_name_H-M   'P 1'
#
loop_
_entity.id
_entity.type
_entity.pdbx_description
1 polymer ?
#
loop_
_entity_poly.entity_id
_entity_poly.type
_entity_poly.pdbx_seq_one_letter_code
_entity_poly.pdbx_strand_id
1 'polypeptide(L)'
;MIDITIARITHVEWEYQLELALQKRNLVINMRPYNECELGIWLYSKALKMYQEIPDIELLEKEHKLFHIAAEKVVKWHNSPKISSRYDAQAQIDFEEVQQKSKEIIYLLTMLEFKMLLKYKHDNSGHMKNPLKALANMIKGKGDIPNVSQTSLDMLRDDLTRKGLK
;
A
#
# COMPACT_ATOMS: atom_id res chain seq x y z
N MET A 1 -9.66 -3.07 7.98
CA MET A 1 -9.30 -2.59 6.62
C MET A 1 -7.79 -2.47 6.60
N ILE A 2 -7.10 -2.82 5.51
CA ILE A 2 -5.65 -2.55 5.40
C ILE A 2 -5.48 -1.08 5.06
N ASP A 3 -4.42 -0.49 5.58
CA ASP A 3 -3.96 0.81 5.12
C ASP A 3 -3.24 0.63 3.77
N ILE A 4 -3.86 1.11 2.69
CA ILE A 4 -3.34 1.00 1.32
C ILE A 4 -1.98 1.72 1.20
N THR A 5 -1.75 2.78 1.97
CA THR A 5 -0.47 3.49 2.00
C THR A 5 0.62 2.59 2.59
N ILE A 6 0.32 1.90 3.68
CA ILE A 6 1.24 0.92 4.26
C ILE A 6 1.53 -0.20 3.25
N ALA A 7 0.50 -0.71 2.55
CA ALA A 7 0.67 -1.75 1.54
C ALA A 7 1.67 -1.37 0.43
N ARG A 8 1.59 -0.13 -0.06
CA ARG A 8 2.52 0.43 -1.07
C ARG A 8 3.93 0.55 -0.52
N ILE A 9 4.09 1.12 0.68
CA ILE A 9 5.40 1.30 1.32
C ILE A 9 6.05 -0.07 1.55
N THR A 10 5.30 -1.07 2.01
CA THR A 10 5.81 -2.42 2.21
C THR A 10 6.36 -3.03 0.92
N HIS A 11 5.72 -2.81 -0.24
CA HIS A 11 6.25 -3.34 -1.51
C HIS A 11 7.52 -2.62 -1.97
N VAL A 12 7.58 -1.30 -1.82
CA VAL A 12 8.81 -0.52 -2.10
C VAL A 12 9.95 -0.99 -1.20
N GLU A 13 9.68 -1.17 0.09
CA GLU A 13 10.67 -1.66 1.05
C GLU A 13 11.14 -3.06 0.67
N TRP A 14 10.23 -3.95 0.26
CA TRP A 14 10.60 -5.31 -0.12
C TRP A 14 11.50 -5.34 -1.37
N GLU A 15 11.19 -4.53 -2.37
CA GLU A 15 12.03 -4.34 -3.56
C GLU A 15 13.44 -3.87 -3.17
N TYR A 16 13.53 -2.86 -2.29
CA TYR A 16 14.79 -2.32 -1.81
C TYR A 16 15.62 -3.36 -1.02
N GLN A 17 14.99 -4.12 -0.13
CA GLN A 17 15.67 -5.17 0.63
C GLN A 17 16.20 -6.28 -0.28
N LEU A 18 15.45 -6.64 -1.33
CA LEU A 18 15.90 -7.61 -2.32
C LEU A 18 17.11 -7.09 -3.11
N GLU A 19 17.10 -5.83 -3.53
CA GLU A 19 18.24 -5.19 -4.19
C GLU A 19 19.50 -5.20 -3.32
N LEU A 20 19.37 -4.78 -2.05
CA LEU A 20 20.48 -4.80 -1.10
C LEU A 20 21.04 -6.21 -0.88
N ALA A 21 20.16 -7.20 -0.83
CA ALA A 21 20.57 -8.58 -0.66
C ALA A 21 21.32 -9.10 -1.89
N LEU A 22 20.92 -8.74 -3.12
CA LEU A 22 21.68 -9.09 -4.33
C LEU A 22 23.11 -8.53 -4.32
N GLN A 23 23.34 -7.39 -3.66
CA GLN A 23 24.68 -6.84 -3.45
C GLN A 23 25.47 -7.59 -2.35
N LYS A 24 24.78 -8.29 -1.46
CA LYS A 24 25.33 -8.94 -0.25
C LYS A 24 24.95 -10.42 -0.20
N ARG A 25 25.76 -11.25 -0.86
CA ARG A 25 25.63 -12.73 -0.93
C ARG A 25 25.58 -13.47 0.42
N ASN A 26 25.95 -12.84 1.54
CA ASN A 26 25.89 -13.47 2.86
C ASN A 26 24.50 -13.42 3.52
N LEU A 27 23.53 -12.74 2.92
CA LEU A 27 22.16 -12.68 3.41
C LEU A 27 21.31 -13.77 2.76
N VAL A 28 20.74 -14.68 3.54
CA VAL A 28 19.73 -15.61 3.02
C VAL A 28 18.38 -14.90 3.02
N ILE A 29 17.72 -14.87 1.86
CA ILE A 29 16.40 -14.24 1.72
C ILE A 29 15.34 -15.34 1.77
N ASN A 30 14.29 -15.13 2.56
CA ASN A 30 13.11 -15.99 2.56
C ASN A 30 11.89 -15.18 2.16
N MET A 31 11.15 -15.70 1.18
CA MET A 31 9.90 -15.10 0.73
C MET A 31 8.71 -15.85 1.31
N ARG A 32 7.73 -15.11 1.82
CA ARG A 32 6.44 -15.70 2.18
C ARG A 32 5.60 -15.90 0.91
N PRO A 33 4.74 -16.92 0.87
CA PRO A 33 3.75 -17.08 -0.19
C PRO A 33 2.90 -15.82 -0.40
N TYR A 34 2.43 -15.60 -1.62
CA TYR A 34 1.62 -14.43 -1.99
C TYR A 34 0.31 -14.31 -1.21
N ASN A 35 -0.20 -15.39 -0.63
CA ASN A 35 -1.43 -15.39 0.17
C ASN A 35 -1.16 -15.23 1.68
N GLU A 36 0.10 -15.18 2.10
CA GLU A 36 0.52 -15.08 3.50
C GLU A 36 1.22 -13.75 3.83
N CYS A 37 1.46 -12.89 2.84
CA CYS A 37 1.83 -11.50 3.08
C CYS A 37 0.59 -10.68 3.48
N GLU A 38 0.79 -9.51 4.10
CA GLU A 38 -0.32 -8.69 4.60
C GLU A 38 -1.33 -8.30 3.50
N LEU A 39 -0.82 -7.91 2.32
CA LEU A 39 -1.65 -7.61 1.15
C LEU A 39 -2.42 -8.85 0.69
N GLY A 40 -1.76 -10.00 0.62
CA GLY A 40 -2.35 -11.29 0.26
C GLY A 40 -3.48 -11.69 1.20
N ILE A 41 -3.20 -11.70 2.50
CA ILE A 41 -4.19 -12.00 3.54
C ILE A 41 -5.41 -11.09 3.38
N TRP A 42 -5.21 -9.80 3.12
CA TRP A 42 -6.32 -8.89 2.86
C TRP A 42 -7.12 -9.24 1.60
N LEU A 43 -6.43 -9.48 0.48
CA LEU A 43 -7.05 -9.80 -0.80
C LEU A 43 -7.98 -11.01 -0.67
N TYR A 44 -7.47 -12.12 -0.14
CA TYR A 44 -8.21 -13.39 -0.05
C TYR A 44 -9.21 -13.43 1.10
N SER A 45 -8.99 -12.71 2.20
CA SER A 45 -9.95 -12.71 3.32
C SER A 45 -11.19 -11.87 3.06
N LYS A 46 -11.04 -10.73 2.36
CA LYS A 46 -12.16 -9.77 2.20
C LYS A 46 -12.17 -8.99 0.90
N ALA A 47 -11.01 -8.55 0.39
CA ALA A 47 -10.99 -7.49 -0.62
C ALA A 47 -11.63 -7.93 -1.94
N LEU A 48 -11.31 -9.15 -2.40
CA LEU A 48 -11.83 -9.67 -3.66
C LEU A 48 -13.35 -9.73 -3.68
N LYS A 49 -13.96 -10.16 -2.55
CA LYS A 49 -15.42 -10.18 -2.41
C LYS A 49 -16.02 -8.78 -2.27
N MET A 50 -15.39 -7.92 -1.46
CA MET A 50 -15.91 -6.58 -1.14
C MET A 50 -15.85 -5.62 -2.33
N TYR A 51 -14.83 -5.76 -3.17
CA TYR A 51 -14.55 -4.86 -4.29
C TYR A 51 -14.69 -5.56 -5.64
N GLN A 52 -15.42 -6.67 -5.74
CA GLN A 52 -15.62 -7.43 -6.98
C GLN A 52 -16.17 -6.59 -8.15
N GLU A 53 -16.87 -5.49 -7.86
CA GLU A 53 -17.39 -4.55 -8.86
C GLU A 53 -16.31 -3.59 -9.41
N ILE A 54 -15.12 -3.57 -8.82
CA ILE A 54 -13.98 -2.76 -9.25
C ILE A 54 -13.00 -3.72 -9.94
N PRO A 55 -12.94 -3.75 -11.29
CA PRO A 55 -12.12 -4.74 -12.03
C PRO A 55 -10.64 -4.75 -11.63
N ASP A 56 -10.13 -3.61 -11.15
CA ASP A 56 -8.76 -3.43 -10.66
C ASP A 56 -8.43 -4.36 -9.48
N ILE A 57 -9.42 -4.85 -8.71
CA ILE A 57 -9.15 -5.78 -7.61
C ILE A 57 -8.64 -7.14 -8.10
N GLU A 58 -9.17 -7.63 -9.21
CA GLU A 58 -8.74 -8.90 -9.82
C GLU A 58 -7.37 -8.72 -10.50
N LEU A 59 -7.16 -7.57 -11.13
CA LEU A 59 -5.87 -7.24 -11.71
C LEU A 59 -4.79 -7.11 -10.62
N LEU A 60 -5.11 -6.49 -9.49
CA LEU A 60 -4.23 -6.39 -8.33
C LEU A 60 -3.86 -7.78 -7.79
N GLU A 61 -4.84 -8.68 -7.64
CA GLU A 61 -4.57 -10.07 -7.23
C GLU A 61 -3.61 -10.78 -8.18
N LYS A 62 -3.85 -10.66 -9.48
CA LYS A 62 -3.01 -11.26 -10.52
C LYS A 62 -1.59 -10.72 -10.48
N GLU A 63 -1.40 -9.40 -10.51
CA GLU A 63 -0.08 -8.79 -10.52
C GLU A 63 0.67 -9.03 -9.21
N HIS A 64 -0.04 -9.09 -8.09
CA HIS A 64 0.52 -9.50 -6.80
C HIS A 64 1.05 -10.94 -6.80
N LYS A 65 0.32 -11.91 -7.38
CA LYS A 65 0.83 -13.28 -7.57
C LYS A 65 2.09 -13.28 -8.45
N LEU A 66 2.06 -12.55 -9.56
CA LEU A 66 3.18 -12.49 -10.50
C LEU A 66 4.43 -11.86 -9.88
N PHE A 67 4.27 -10.84 -9.03
CA PHE A 67 5.37 -10.26 -8.26
C PHE A 67 6.05 -11.31 -7.38
N HIS A 68 5.28 -12.07 -6.58
CA HIS A 68 5.83 -13.12 -5.73
C HIS A 68 6.54 -14.21 -6.55
N ILE A 69 5.97 -14.62 -7.69
CA ILE A 69 6.61 -15.59 -8.59
C ILE A 69 7.95 -15.06 -9.13
N ALA A 70 8.00 -13.80 -9.56
CA ALA A 70 9.23 -13.17 -10.07
C ALA A 70 10.29 -13.09 -8.96
N ALA A 71 9.91 -12.64 -7.78
CA ALA A 71 10.81 -12.50 -6.64
C ALA A 71 11.33 -13.85 -6.13
N GLU A 72 10.51 -14.91 -6.17
CA GLU A 72 10.98 -16.27 -5.88
C GLU A 72 12.09 -16.73 -6.82
N LYS A 73 12.07 -16.34 -8.12
CA LYS A 73 13.16 -16.65 -9.05
C LYS A 73 14.46 -15.98 -8.61
N VAL A 74 14.39 -14.68 -8.28
CA VAL A 74 15.53 -13.90 -7.80
C VAL A 74 16.12 -14.53 -6.53
N VAL A 75 15.26 -14.86 -5.56
CA VAL A 75 15.67 -15.53 -4.31
C VAL A 75 16.33 -16.89 -4.59
N LYS A 76 15.83 -17.68 -5.55
CA LYS A 76 16.45 -18.95 -5.94
C LYS A 76 17.86 -18.77 -6.51
N TRP A 77 18.07 -17.76 -7.36
CA TRP A 77 19.41 -17.46 -7.88
C TRP A 77 20.35 -16.98 -6.77
N HIS A 78 19.86 -16.08 -5.92
CA HIS A 78 20.61 -15.48 -4.83
C HIS A 78 21.06 -16.51 -3.78
N ASN A 79 20.14 -17.33 -3.30
CA ASN A 79 20.39 -18.38 -2.31
C ASN A 79 21.09 -19.62 -2.89
N SER A 80 21.37 -19.66 -4.20
CA SER A 80 22.03 -20.81 -4.82
C SER A 80 23.42 -21.03 -4.21
N PRO A 81 23.78 -22.27 -3.82
CA PRO A 81 25.12 -22.56 -3.32
C PRO A 81 26.21 -22.42 -4.40
N LYS A 82 25.81 -22.32 -5.67
CA LYS A 82 26.73 -22.15 -6.81
C LYS A 82 26.96 -20.66 -7.04
N ILE A 83 28.14 -20.19 -6.64
CA ILE A 83 28.59 -18.82 -6.90
C ILE A 83 29.13 -18.76 -8.33
N SER A 84 28.49 -17.97 -9.20
CA SER A 84 29.01 -17.64 -10.51
C SER A 84 28.45 -16.30 -10.99
N SER A 85 29.26 -15.54 -11.72
CA SER A 85 28.86 -14.27 -12.33
C SER A 85 27.62 -14.40 -13.24
N ARG A 86 27.43 -15.57 -13.86
CA ARG A 86 26.23 -15.88 -14.63
C ARG A 86 24.97 -15.90 -13.77
N TYR A 87 25.05 -16.44 -12.56
CA TYR A 87 23.89 -16.52 -11.65
C TYR A 87 23.59 -15.15 -11.07
N ASP A 88 24.63 -14.35 -10.75
CA ASP A 88 24.46 -12.94 -10.35
C ASP A 88 23.76 -12.13 -11.46
N ALA A 89 24.24 -12.28 -12.70
CA ALA A 89 23.64 -11.61 -13.86
C ALA A 89 22.18 -12.03 -14.07
N GLN A 90 21.85 -13.32 -13.94
CA GLN A 90 20.48 -13.80 -14.08
C GLN A 90 19.58 -13.29 -12.94
N ALA A 91 20.08 -13.25 -11.71
CA ALA A 91 19.34 -12.69 -10.57
C ALA A 91 19.01 -11.22 -10.81
N GLN A 92 19.95 -10.45 -11.36
CA GLN A 92 19.73 -9.04 -11.71
C GLN A 92 18.70 -8.86 -12.83
N ILE A 93 18.77 -9.68 -13.88
CA ILE A 93 17.78 -9.67 -14.98
C ILE A 93 16.38 -9.99 -14.44
N ASP A 94 16.26 -11.05 -13.63
CA ASP A 94 14.99 -11.45 -13.05
C ASP A 94 14.48 -10.39 -12.03
N PHE A 95 15.39 -9.63 -11.41
CA PHE A 95 15.02 -8.53 -10.51
C PHE A 95 14.34 -7.38 -11.25
N GLU A 96 14.69 -7.09 -12.51
CA GLU A 96 13.97 -6.09 -13.30
C GLU A 96 12.47 -6.42 -13.46
N GLU A 97 12.13 -7.72 -13.58
CA GLU A 97 10.74 -8.18 -13.59
C GLU A 97 10.05 -7.87 -12.25
N VAL A 98 10.73 -8.09 -11.12
CA VAL A 98 10.22 -7.75 -9.77
C VAL A 98 9.92 -6.26 -9.67
N GLN A 99 10.83 -5.39 -10.10
CA GLN A 99 10.64 -3.93 -10.06
C GLN A 99 9.44 -3.50 -10.91
N GLN A 100 9.29 -4.09 -12.10
CA GLN A 100 8.14 -3.78 -12.95
C GLN A 100 6.82 -4.20 -12.31
N LYS A 101 6.77 -5.38 -11.69
CA LYS A 101 5.57 -5.88 -10.99
C LYS A 101 5.26 -5.08 -9.71
N SER A 102 6.29 -4.66 -8.99
CA SER A 102 6.17 -3.76 -7.82
C SER A 102 5.47 -2.45 -8.20
N LYS A 103 5.91 -1.80 -9.28
CA LYS A 103 5.30 -0.57 -9.80
C LYS A 103 3.84 -0.76 -10.19
N GLU A 104 3.52 -1.89 -10.83
CA GLU A 104 2.14 -2.21 -11.21
C GLU A 104 1.23 -2.38 -9.98
N ILE A 105 1.70 -3.08 -8.95
CA ILE A 105 0.97 -3.21 -7.68
C ILE A 105 0.71 -1.85 -7.05
N ILE A 106 1.73 -0.98 -7.00
CA ILE A 106 1.61 0.37 -6.43
C ILE A 106 0.59 1.21 -7.21
N TYR A 107 0.62 1.11 -8.55
CA TYR A 107 -0.36 1.77 -9.42
C TYR A 107 -1.78 1.27 -9.14
N LEU A 108 -2.00 -0.05 -9.12
CA LEU A 108 -3.30 -0.65 -8.90
C LEU A 108 -3.86 -0.35 -7.50
N LEU A 109 -3.03 -0.36 -6.47
CA LEU A 109 -3.40 0.07 -5.12
C LEU A 109 -3.86 1.53 -5.11
N THR A 110 -3.17 2.40 -5.85
CA THR A 110 -3.54 3.82 -5.97
C THR A 110 -4.86 4.01 -6.70
N MET A 111 -5.06 3.28 -7.80
CA MET A 111 -6.31 3.32 -8.56
C MET A 111 -7.50 2.78 -7.76
N LEU A 112 -7.29 1.70 -7.01
CA LEU A 112 -8.31 1.12 -6.14
C LEU A 112 -8.71 2.11 -5.03
N GLU A 113 -7.75 2.72 -4.35
CA GLU A 113 -8.00 3.75 -3.33
C GLU A 113 -8.81 4.91 -3.90
N PHE A 114 -8.42 5.43 -5.06
CA PHE A 114 -9.15 6.50 -5.74
C PHE A 114 -10.60 6.11 -6.08
N LYS A 115 -10.81 4.92 -6.64
CA LYS A 115 -12.16 4.41 -6.99
C LYS A 115 -13.03 4.18 -5.75
N MET A 116 -12.44 3.69 -4.66
CA MET A 116 -13.13 3.56 -3.38
C MET A 116 -13.59 4.92 -2.83
N LEU A 117 -12.74 5.94 -2.91
CA LEU A 117 -13.09 7.30 -2.48
C LEU A 117 -14.19 7.92 -3.34
N LEU A 118 -14.21 7.66 -4.65
CA LEU A 118 -15.29 8.11 -5.53
C LEU A 118 -16.62 7.42 -5.20
N LYS A 119 -16.61 6.10 -5.01
CA LYS A 119 -17.81 5.34 -4.62
C LYS A 119 -18.36 5.83 -3.27
N TYR A 120 -17.48 6.04 -2.29
CA TYR A 120 -17.88 6.61 -0.99
C TYR A 120 -18.51 8.01 -1.11
N LYS A 121 -17.98 8.89 -1.96
CA LYS A 121 -18.57 10.21 -2.22
C LYS A 121 -19.93 10.10 -2.90
N HIS A 122 -20.09 9.18 -3.82
CA HIS A 122 -21.36 8.95 -4.51
C HIS A 122 -22.43 8.38 -3.55
N ASP A 123 -22.08 7.36 -2.75
CA ASP A 123 -23.02 6.74 -1.81
C ASP A 123 -23.42 7.70 -0.68
N ASN A 124 -22.54 8.62 -0.30
CA ASN A 124 -22.83 9.68 0.68
C ASN A 124 -23.34 11.00 0.05
N SER A 125 -23.50 11.07 -1.27
CA SER A 125 -24.03 12.26 -1.96
C SER A 125 -25.52 12.50 -1.67
N GLY A 126 -26.23 11.53 -1.09
CA GLY A 126 -27.55 11.70 -0.49
C GLY A 126 -27.56 12.45 0.84
N HIS A 127 -26.42 12.65 1.51
CA HIS A 127 -26.34 13.23 2.86
C HIS A 127 -25.38 14.41 3.05
N MET A 128 -24.57 14.78 2.04
CA MET A 128 -23.84 16.06 2.06
C MET A 128 -24.17 16.90 0.84
N LYS A 129 -25.26 17.67 0.94
CA LYS A 129 -25.50 18.80 0.03
C LYS A 129 -24.42 19.86 0.29
N ASN A 130 -23.33 19.77 -0.47
CA ASN A 130 -22.17 20.66 -0.52
C ASN A 130 -21.22 20.61 0.70
N PRO A 131 -20.11 19.84 0.63
CA PRO A 131 -19.04 19.89 1.64
C PRO A 131 -18.43 21.29 1.79
N LEU A 132 -18.38 22.08 0.72
CA LEU A 132 -17.97 23.49 0.79
C LEU A 132 -18.98 24.37 1.55
N LYS A 133 -20.27 24.02 1.51
CA LYS A 133 -21.33 24.72 2.26
C LYS A 133 -21.31 24.34 3.73
N ALA A 134 -21.01 23.07 4.05
CA ALA A 134 -20.78 22.62 5.42
C ALA A 134 -19.57 23.34 6.04
N LEU A 135 -18.45 23.42 5.33
CA LEU A 135 -17.27 24.20 5.74
C LEU A 135 -17.57 25.69 5.88
N ALA A 136 -18.27 26.29 4.92
CA ALA A 136 -18.68 27.69 4.99
C ALA A 136 -19.63 27.97 6.18
N ASN A 137 -20.49 27.02 6.54
CA ASN A 137 -21.40 27.15 7.69
C ASN A 137 -20.68 26.94 9.03
N MET A 138 -19.65 26.08 9.07
CA MET A 138 -18.77 25.92 10.23
C MET A 138 -17.93 27.18 10.47
N ILE A 139 -17.40 27.79 9.40
CA ILE A 139 -16.70 29.08 9.47
C ILE A 139 -17.65 30.22 9.86
N LYS A 140 -18.93 30.12 9.50
CA LYS A 140 -19.99 31.08 9.87
C LYS A 140 -20.70 30.78 11.20
N GLY A 141 -20.20 29.83 11.99
CA GLY A 141 -20.64 29.60 13.38
C GLY A 141 -22.09 29.15 13.58
N LYS A 142 -22.67 28.39 12.64
CA LYS A 142 -24.11 28.02 12.67
C LYS A 142 -24.42 26.51 12.80
N GLY A 143 -23.49 25.70 13.30
CA GLY A 143 -23.73 24.28 13.55
C GLY A 143 -23.32 23.85 14.94
N ASP A 144 -24.18 23.12 15.63
CA ASP A 144 -23.89 22.46 16.91
C ASP A 144 -22.73 21.47 16.73
N ILE A 145 -21.66 21.68 17.49
CA ILE A 145 -20.44 20.86 17.46
C ILE A 145 -20.70 19.58 18.26
N PRO A 146 -20.50 18.37 17.71
CA PRO A 146 -20.39 17.18 18.55
C PRO A 146 -19.12 17.31 19.41
N ASN A 147 -19.33 17.34 20.72
CA ASN A 147 -18.36 17.58 21.80
C ASN A 147 -17.00 16.88 21.56
N VAL A 148 -16.05 17.62 20.97
CA VAL A 148 -14.64 17.25 21.01
C VAL A 148 -14.21 17.47 22.44
N SER A 149 -13.87 16.40 23.16
CA SER A 149 -13.40 16.53 24.54
C SER A 149 -12.25 17.54 24.59
N GLN A 150 -12.30 18.46 25.55
CA GLN A 150 -11.28 19.50 25.73
C GLN A 150 -9.86 18.92 25.72
N THR A 151 -9.72 17.70 26.24
CA THR A 151 -8.51 16.87 26.23
C THR A 151 -7.92 16.66 24.83
N SER A 152 -8.74 16.43 23.81
CA SER A 152 -8.28 16.22 22.43
C SER A 152 -7.79 17.52 21.77
N LEU A 153 -8.38 18.66 22.16
CA LEU A 153 -7.95 19.98 21.69
C LEU A 153 -6.63 20.39 22.35
N ASP A 154 -6.46 20.07 23.62
CA ASP A 154 -5.25 20.37 24.38
C ASP A 154 -4.06 19.53 23.87
N MET A 155 -4.27 18.24 23.54
CA MET A 155 -3.24 17.40 22.94
C MET A 155 -2.77 17.89 21.56
N LEU A 156 -3.70 18.39 20.73
CA LEU A 156 -3.39 18.93 19.41
C LEU A 156 -2.61 20.24 19.52
N ARG A 157 -2.98 21.10 20.48
CA ARG A 157 -2.29 22.37 20.76
C ARG A 157 -0.86 22.15 21.24
N ASP A 158 -0.64 21.14 22.09
CA ASP A 158 0.69 20.80 22.58
C ASP A 158 1.60 20.22 21.48
N ASP A 159 1.05 19.50 20.50
CA ASP A 159 1.83 18.98 19.37
C ASP A 159 2.22 20.08 18.38
N LEU A 160 1.31 21.01 18.09
CA LEU A 160 1.57 22.16 17.23
C LEU A 160 2.61 23.13 17.85
N THR A 161 2.51 23.34 19.16
CA THR A 161 3.47 24.17 19.90
C THR A 161 4.86 23.53 19.92
N ARG A 162 4.95 22.19 20.08
CA ARG A 162 6.21 21.44 19.98
C ARG A 162 6.84 21.49 18.58
N LYS A 163 6.03 21.60 17.53
CA LYS A 163 6.49 21.68 16.15
C LYS A 163 6.77 23.10 15.66
N GLY A 164 6.65 24.11 16.54
CA GLY A 164 6.97 25.51 16.22
C GLY A 164 6.02 26.15 15.19
N LEU A 165 4.87 25.53 14.95
CA LEU A 165 3.86 26.00 14.01
C LEU A 165 2.79 26.73 14.82
N LYS A 166 2.87 28.06 14.86
CA LYS A 166 1.80 28.92 15.40
C LYS A 166 0.79 29.25 14.31
#